data_AF-A0AAU2ADC6-F1
#
_entry.id   AF-A0AAU2ADC6-F1
#
_cell.length_a   1.000
_cell.length_b   1.000
_cell.length_c   1.000
_cell.angle_alpha   90.00
_cell.angle_beta   90.00
_cell.angle_gamma   90.00
#
_symmetry.space_group_name_H-M   'P 1'
#
loop_
_entity.id
_entity.type
_entity.pdbx_description
1 polymer ?
#
loop_
_entity_poly.entity_id
_entity_poly.type
_entity_poly.pdbx_seq_one_letter_code
_entity_poly.pdbx_strand_id
1 'polypeptide(L)'
;MTRTFGSERTKVMARAASIAIETVAGTQWPVRLAEALRDLDATWQESAAVCADVAWQARAAGNSALVLLAPGDVTDPCPGPGTVVSRTYRHLYLSTLRYDFRCHSIESLVNQVPLSVLNADPYSWALYAFARLGQSRSDGLAVMERVLATAADHPKTVHVLLHGVWLGGLLPGRADALLALVDRLPDGGDGDPIAQFRKASALRALGRYHHAHAAVERALEFLPPGHLAVHTDLVREHALITAAYNLTQLAHQRRKPDPQ
;
A
#
# COMPACT_ATOMS: atom_id res chain seq x y z
N MET A 1 25.74 -5.27 -20.51
CA MET A 1 25.03 -6.57 -20.57
C MET A 1 24.03 -6.78 -19.41
N THR A 2 24.15 -6.10 -18.27
CA THR A 2 23.25 -6.21 -17.09
C THR A 2 21.84 -5.60 -17.28
N ARG A 3 21.69 -4.57 -18.11
CA ARG A 3 20.39 -3.87 -18.34
C ARG A 3 19.34 -4.76 -19.03
N THR A 4 19.79 -5.68 -19.89
CA THR A 4 18.92 -6.58 -20.66
C THR A 4 18.32 -7.69 -19.80
N PHE A 5 19.09 -8.23 -18.84
CA PHE A 5 18.61 -9.26 -17.91
C PHE A 5 17.54 -8.75 -16.94
N GLY A 6 17.68 -7.50 -16.47
CA GLY A 6 16.64 -6.85 -15.66
C GLY A 6 15.33 -6.67 -16.42
N SER A 7 15.39 -6.33 -17.72
CA SER A 7 14.20 -6.17 -18.55
C SER A 7 13.46 -7.49 -18.81
N GLU A 8 14.19 -8.58 -19.09
CA GLU A 8 13.59 -9.90 -19.29
C GLU A 8 12.97 -10.46 -18.00
N ARG A 9 13.64 -10.31 -16.85
CA ARG A 9 13.10 -10.75 -15.56
C ARG A 9 11.81 -10.00 -15.21
N THR A 10 11.74 -8.69 -15.45
CA THR A 10 10.51 -7.90 -15.27
C THR A 10 9.37 -8.37 -16.16
N LYS A 11 9.63 -8.68 -17.44
CA LYS A 11 8.60 -9.21 -18.34
C LYS A 11 8.06 -10.57 -17.88
N VAL A 12 8.95 -11.45 -17.43
CA VAL A 12 8.56 -12.77 -16.90
C VAL A 12 7.69 -12.62 -15.65
N MET A 13 8.06 -11.72 -14.73
CA MET A 13 7.22 -11.40 -13.56
C MET A 13 5.85 -10.84 -13.95
N ALA A 14 5.81 -9.89 -14.89
CA ALA A 14 4.55 -9.32 -15.39
C ALA A 14 3.65 -10.39 -16.03
N ARG A 15 4.24 -11.35 -16.74
CA ARG A 15 3.51 -12.48 -17.32
C ARG A 15 2.95 -13.41 -16.23
N ALA A 16 3.74 -13.74 -15.20
CA ALA A 16 3.27 -14.53 -14.08
C ALA A 16 2.10 -13.84 -13.34
N ALA A 17 2.18 -12.52 -13.16
CA ALA A 17 1.09 -11.71 -12.61
C ALA A 17 -0.16 -11.74 -13.50
N SER A 18 -0.01 -11.56 -14.82
CA SER A 18 -1.13 -11.60 -15.78
C SER A 18 -1.84 -12.94 -15.75
N ILE A 19 -1.09 -14.05 -15.78
CA ILE A 19 -1.67 -15.41 -15.72
C ILE A 19 -2.42 -15.62 -14.39
N ALA A 20 -1.85 -15.15 -13.27
CA ALA A 20 -2.54 -15.22 -11.98
C ALA A 20 -3.85 -14.41 -12.02
N ILE A 21 -3.83 -13.19 -12.57
CA ILE A 21 -5.01 -12.33 -12.72
C ILE A 21 -6.08 -12.95 -13.62
N GLU A 22 -5.70 -13.47 -14.79
CA GLU A 22 -6.62 -14.16 -15.71
C GLU A 22 -7.27 -15.39 -15.06
N THR A 23 -6.55 -16.04 -14.14
CA THR A 23 -7.05 -17.20 -13.40
C THR A 23 -7.72 -16.85 -12.08
N VAL A 24 -7.83 -15.57 -11.70
CA VAL A 24 -8.50 -15.12 -10.47
C VAL A 24 -9.96 -15.58 -10.42
N ALA A 25 -10.61 -15.92 -11.53
CA ALA A 25 -11.97 -16.49 -11.48
C ALA A 25 -12.02 -17.91 -10.86
N GLY A 26 -10.90 -18.64 -10.79
CA GLY A 26 -10.82 -19.99 -10.24
C GLY A 26 -10.42 -20.03 -8.76
N THR A 27 -10.60 -21.17 -8.10
CA THR A 27 -10.23 -21.35 -6.67
C THR A 27 -8.73 -21.64 -6.45
N GLN A 28 -7.99 -21.95 -7.51
CA GLN A 28 -6.59 -22.37 -7.44
C GLN A 28 -5.59 -21.23 -7.70
N TRP A 29 -6.05 -19.99 -7.94
CA TRP A 29 -5.16 -18.90 -8.33
C TRP A 29 -4.05 -18.60 -7.29
N PRO A 30 -4.26 -18.68 -5.96
CA PRO A 30 -3.18 -18.42 -5.00
C PRO A 30 -2.08 -19.47 -5.12
N VAL A 31 -2.46 -20.74 -5.27
CA VAL A 31 -1.54 -21.88 -5.41
C VAL A 31 -0.72 -21.73 -6.69
N ARG A 32 -1.38 -21.46 -7.83
CA ARG A 32 -0.71 -21.29 -9.13
C ARG A 32 0.27 -20.12 -9.12
N LEU A 33 -0.08 -19.01 -8.46
CA LEU A 33 0.82 -17.89 -8.31
C LEU A 33 2.04 -18.25 -7.44
N ALA A 34 1.82 -18.98 -6.34
CA ALA A 34 2.90 -19.41 -5.47
C ALA A 34 3.86 -20.40 -6.16
N GLU A 35 3.33 -21.32 -6.98
CA GLU A 35 4.13 -22.20 -7.83
C GLU A 35 4.94 -21.41 -8.86
N ALA A 36 4.31 -20.48 -9.57
CA ALA A 36 4.99 -19.65 -10.56
C ALA A 36 6.12 -18.81 -9.92
N LEU A 37 5.89 -18.19 -8.77
CA LEU A 37 6.91 -17.41 -8.06
C LEU A 37 8.05 -18.30 -7.53
N ARG A 38 7.73 -19.51 -7.06
CA ARG A 38 8.74 -20.50 -6.64
C ARG A 38 9.61 -20.93 -7.81
N ASP A 39 9.02 -21.26 -8.95
CA ASP A 39 9.74 -21.74 -10.12
C ASP A 39 10.69 -20.66 -10.70
N LEU A 40 10.42 -19.39 -10.40
CA LEU A 40 11.24 -18.24 -10.78
C LEU A 40 12.26 -17.82 -9.71
N ASP A 41 12.29 -18.53 -8.57
CA ASP A 41 13.03 -18.16 -7.36
C ASP A 41 12.83 -16.68 -7.01
N ALA A 42 11.56 -16.28 -6.90
CA ALA A 42 11.19 -14.88 -6.73
C ALA A 42 11.71 -14.33 -5.39
N THR A 43 12.34 -13.17 -5.45
CA THR A 43 12.77 -12.41 -4.28
C THR A 43 11.58 -11.88 -3.47
N TRP A 44 11.82 -11.33 -2.28
CA TRP A 44 10.73 -10.69 -1.52
C TRP A 44 10.18 -9.45 -2.24
N GLN A 45 11.03 -8.71 -2.98
CA GLN A 45 10.64 -7.53 -3.75
C GLN A 45 9.66 -7.91 -4.86
N GLU A 46 9.99 -8.96 -5.61
CA GLU A 46 9.16 -9.47 -6.70
C GLU A 46 7.85 -10.06 -6.18
N SER A 47 7.92 -10.82 -5.09
CA SER A 47 6.73 -11.32 -4.39
C SER A 47 5.84 -10.16 -3.94
N ALA A 48 6.40 -9.11 -3.33
CA ALA A 48 5.65 -7.93 -2.90
C ALA A 48 4.99 -7.19 -4.08
N ALA A 49 5.74 -7.00 -5.18
CA ALA A 49 5.26 -6.37 -6.41
C ALA A 49 4.03 -7.10 -6.97
N VAL A 50 4.16 -8.41 -7.19
CA VAL A 50 3.10 -9.21 -7.81
C VAL A 50 1.94 -9.44 -6.84
N CYS A 51 2.20 -9.86 -5.60
CA CYS A 51 1.14 -10.22 -4.65
C CYS A 51 0.28 -9.03 -4.26
N ALA A 52 0.84 -7.82 -4.12
CA ALA A 52 0.05 -6.64 -3.80
C ALA A 52 -0.99 -6.34 -4.89
N ASP A 53 -0.61 -6.45 -6.16
CA ASP A 53 -1.47 -6.13 -7.29
C ASP A 53 -2.49 -7.24 -7.55
N VAL A 54 -2.06 -8.50 -7.51
CA VAL A 54 -2.98 -9.64 -7.64
C VAL A 54 -4.00 -9.66 -6.51
N ALA A 55 -3.60 -9.40 -5.26
CA ALA A 55 -4.54 -9.33 -4.13
C ALA A 55 -5.58 -8.21 -4.30
N TRP A 56 -5.18 -7.05 -4.84
CA TRP A 56 -6.12 -5.96 -5.13
C TRP A 56 -7.13 -6.37 -6.20
N GLN A 57 -6.66 -6.95 -7.31
CA GLN A 57 -7.53 -7.37 -8.42
C GLN A 57 -8.46 -8.52 -8.01
N ALA A 58 -7.95 -9.51 -7.27
CA ALA A 58 -8.74 -10.61 -6.73
C ALA A 58 -9.86 -10.12 -5.81
N ARG A 59 -9.55 -9.15 -4.95
CA ARG A 59 -10.54 -8.47 -4.11
C ARG A 59 -11.58 -7.73 -4.95
N ALA A 60 -11.16 -6.95 -5.94
CA ALA A 60 -12.08 -6.20 -6.81
C ALA A 60 -13.00 -7.11 -7.63
N ALA A 61 -12.53 -8.31 -8.00
CA ALA A 61 -13.30 -9.34 -8.69
C ALA A 61 -14.19 -10.18 -7.74
N GLY A 62 -14.17 -9.93 -6.43
CA GLY A 62 -14.95 -10.69 -5.45
C GLY A 62 -14.39 -12.07 -5.11
N ASN A 63 -13.20 -12.44 -5.60
CA ASN A 63 -12.55 -13.72 -5.28
C ASN A 63 -11.30 -13.52 -4.40
N SER A 64 -11.54 -12.99 -3.21
CA SER A 64 -10.52 -12.61 -2.23
C SER A 64 -9.60 -13.77 -1.81
N ALA A 65 -8.32 -13.48 -1.56
CA ALA A 65 -7.40 -14.47 -0.99
C ALA A 65 -7.87 -14.99 0.39
N LEU A 66 -8.66 -14.19 1.12
CA LEU A 66 -9.16 -14.54 2.46
C LEU A 66 -10.17 -15.70 2.45
N VAL A 67 -10.77 -16.01 1.30
CA VAL A 67 -11.71 -17.16 1.19
C VAL A 67 -11.02 -18.42 0.65
N LEU A 68 -9.79 -18.30 0.16
CA LEU A 68 -9.03 -19.39 -0.47
C LEU A 68 -7.83 -19.85 0.35
N LEU A 69 -7.30 -18.99 1.21
CA LEU A 69 -6.18 -19.26 2.10
C LEU A 69 -6.63 -19.22 3.56
N ALA A 70 -5.98 -20.00 4.41
CA ALA A 70 -6.21 -20.02 5.85
C ALA A 70 -5.15 -19.19 6.60
N PRO A 71 -5.46 -18.71 7.82
CA PRO A 71 -4.48 -18.06 8.69
C PRO A 71 -3.18 -18.85 8.90
N GLY A 72 -3.25 -20.19 8.93
CA GLY A 72 -2.09 -21.07 9.09
C GLY A 72 -1.10 -20.99 7.92
N ASP A 73 -1.59 -20.72 6.71
CA ASP A 73 -0.75 -20.55 5.51
C ASP A 73 0.15 -19.29 5.60
N VAL A 74 -0.19 -18.37 6.50
CA VAL A 74 0.55 -17.14 6.77
C VAL A 74 1.62 -17.34 7.84
N THR A 75 1.34 -18.15 8.86
CA THR A 75 2.19 -18.24 10.06
C THR A 75 3.22 -19.36 9.97
N ASP A 76 2.96 -20.44 9.23
CA ASP A 76 3.84 -21.60 9.13
C ASP A 76 5.12 -21.30 8.29
N PRO A 77 6.33 -21.36 8.89
CA PRO A 77 7.57 -21.19 8.15
C PRO A 77 7.96 -22.49 7.43
N CYS A 78 7.59 -22.64 6.15
CA CYS A 78 8.04 -23.79 5.36
C CYS A 78 9.53 -23.63 4.94
N PRO A 79 10.44 -24.54 5.36
CA PRO A 79 11.87 -24.43 5.05
C PRO A 79 12.19 -24.80 3.58
N GLY A 80 13.36 -24.35 3.11
CA GLY A 80 13.89 -24.71 1.79
C GLY A 80 13.10 -24.08 0.63
N PRO A 81 12.85 -24.81 -0.49
CA PRO A 81 12.07 -24.30 -1.62
C PRO A 81 10.65 -23.83 -1.25
N GLY A 82 10.11 -24.28 -0.11
CA GLY A 82 8.83 -23.84 0.44
C GLY A 82 8.83 -22.40 1.00
N THR A 83 9.99 -21.75 1.11
CA THR A 83 10.10 -20.37 1.59
C THR A 83 9.47 -19.37 0.61
N VAL A 84 9.55 -19.59 -0.71
CA VAL A 84 8.89 -18.71 -1.69
C VAL A 84 7.36 -18.87 -1.63
N VAL A 85 6.88 -20.10 -1.50
CA VAL A 85 5.44 -20.41 -1.42
C VAL A 85 4.82 -19.80 -0.16
N SER A 86 5.41 -20.06 1.02
CA SER A 86 4.92 -19.51 2.29
C SER A 86 5.00 -17.97 2.32
N ARG A 87 6.05 -17.37 1.73
CA ARG A 87 6.11 -15.90 1.55
C ARG A 87 5.00 -15.38 0.63
N THR A 88 4.72 -16.07 -0.46
CA THR A 88 3.65 -15.69 -1.40
C THR A 88 2.29 -15.67 -0.71
N TYR A 89 1.93 -16.75 0.01
CA TYR A 89 0.66 -16.81 0.75
C TYR A 89 0.55 -15.73 1.81
N ARG A 90 1.62 -15.51 2.58
CA ARG A 90 1.72 -14.43 3.55
C ARG A 90 1.49 -13.06 2.90
N HIS A 91 2.17 -12.76 1.80
CA HIS A 91 2.05 -11.49 1.08
C HIS A 91 0.64 -11.29 0.53
N LEU A 92 0.03 -12.31 -0.08
CA LEU A 92 -1.35 -12.26 -0.60
C LEU A 92 -2.36 -12.02 0.52
N TYR A 93 -2.31 -12.83 1.57
CA TYR A 93 -3.28 -12.79 2.66
C TYR A 93 -3.22 -11.46 3.41
N LEU A 94 -2.01 -11.04 3.82
CA LEU A 94 -1.82 -9.80 4.56
C LEU A 94 -2.11 -8.56 3.69
N SER A 95 -1.76 -8.57 2.40
CA SER A 95 -2.14 -7.48 1.49
C SER A 95 -3.65 -7.37 1.33
N THR A 96 -4.37 -8.50 1.31
CA THR A 96 -5.82 -8.51 1.24
C THR A 96 -6.44 -7.95 2.51
N LEU A 97 -5.95 -8.37 3.69
CA LEU A 97 -6.35 -7.75 4.97
C LEU A 97 -6.08 -6.25 5.00
N ARG A 98 -4.97 -5.78 4.41
CA ARG A 98 -4.65 -4.35 4.31
C ARG A 98 -5.69 -3.59 3.51
N TYR A 99 -6.13 -4.13 2.38
CA TYR A 99 -7.17 -3.51 1.55
C TYR A 99 -8.55 -3.49 2.22
N ASP A 100 -8.79 -4.40 3.16
CA ASP A 100 -10.00 -4.42 4.01
C ASP A 100 -9.80 -3.72 5.36
N PHE A 101 -8.67 -3.03 5.56
CA PHE A 101 -8.37 -2.30 6.80
C PHE A 101 -8.39 -3.14 8.09
N ARG A 102 -8.14 -4.45 7.97
CA ARG A 102 -8.19 -5.40 9.10
C ARG A 102 -6.89 -5.38 9.91
N CYS A 103 -6.53 -4.21 10.45
CA CYS A 103 -5.27 -3.96 11.16
C CYS A 103 -5.03 -4.95 12.32
N HIS A 104 -6.04 -5.18 13.18
CA HIS A 104 -5.92 -6.12 14.30
C HIS A 104 -5.61 -7.55 13.84
N SER A 105 -6.18 -7.99 12.72
CA SER A 105 -5.92 -9.32 12.17
C SER A 105 -4.49 -9.43 11.62
N ILE A 106 -3.99 -8.38 10.95
CA ILE A 106 -2.60 -8.34 10.48
C ILE A 106 -1.63 -8.40 11.67
N GLU A 107 -1.86 -7.57 12.69
CA GLU A 107 -1.04 -7.54 13.91
C GLU A 107 -1.00 -8.91 14.59
N SER A 108 -2.18 -9.52 14.81
CA SER A 108 -2.29 -10.84 15.44
C SER A 108 -1.54 -11.93 14.68
N LEU A 109 -1.61 -11.93 13.34
CA LEU A 109 -0.97 -12.94 12.50
C LEU A 109 0.54 -12.74 12.41
N VAL A 110 1.01 -11.51 12.19
CA VAL A 110 2.45 -11.25 12.06
C VAL A 110 3.18 -11.55 13.38
N ASN A 111 2.54 -11.32 14.53
CA ASN A 111 3.11 -11.67 15.84
C ASN A 111 3.30 -13.19 16.05
N GLN A 112 2.66 -14.05 15.25
CA GLN A 112 2.85 -15.50 15.28
C GLN A 112 3.95 -15.98 14.35
N VAL A 113 4.50 -15.10 13.51
CA VAL A 113 5.56 -15.43 12.56
C VAL A 113 6.93 -15.36 13.27
N PRO A 114 7.82 -16.36 13.08
CA PRO A 114 9.16 -16.29 13.62
C PRO A 114 9.93 -15.03 13.17
N LEU A 115 10.62 -14.37 14.10
CA LEU A 115 11.39 -13.16 13.81
C LEU A 115 12.45 -13.35 12.71
N SER A 116 13.06 -14.54 12.63
CA SER A 116 14.03 -14.87 11.57
C SER A 116 13.42 -14.77 10.17
N VAL A 117 12.17 -15.21 10.01
CA VAL A 117 11.42 -15.12 8.76
C VAL A 117 11.08 -13.67 8.44
N LEU A 118 10.58 -12.91 9.42
CA LEU A 118 10.25 -11.50 9.23
C LEU A 118 11.48 -10.65 8.90
N ASN A 119 12.63 -10.91 9.53
CA ASN A 119 13.87 -10.18 9.26
C ASN A 119 14.39 -10.40 7.82
N ALA A 120 14.03 -11.52 7.18
CA ALA A 120 14.33 -11.79 5.78
C ALA A 120 13.27 -11.24 4.80
N ASP A 121 12.16 -10.66 5.32
CA ASP A 121 11.02 -10.20 4.54
C ASP A 121 10.54 -8.80 5.00
N PRO A 122 11.22 -7.73 4.53
CA PRO A 122 10.86 -6.35 4.89
C PRO A 122 9.43 -5.95 4.50
N TYR A 123 8.82 -6.61 3.49
CA TYR A 123 7.45 -6.30 3.09
C TYR A 123 6.42 -6.77 4.13
N SER A 124 6.65 -7.91 4.77
CA SER A 124 5.83 -8.36 5.91
C SER A 124 5.95 -7.42 7.11
N TRP A 125 7.15 -6.89 7.38
CA TRP A 125 7.31 -5.83 8.38
C TRP A 125 6.58 -4.54 8.00
N ALA A 126 6.54 -4.18 6.73
CA ALA A 126 5.77 -3.04 6.26
C ALA A 126 4.27 -3.23 6.52
N LEU A 127 3.75 -4.44 6.28
CA LEU A 127 2.35 -4.78 6.56
C LEU A 127 2.03 -4.71 8.06
N TYR A 128 2.96 -5.13 8.91
CA TYR A 128 2.85 -4.93 10.35
C TYR A 128 2.88 -3.44 10.73
N ALA A 129 3.81 -2.66 10.17
CA ALA A 129 3.85 -1.22 10.36
C ALA A 129 2.52 -0.56 9.94
N PHE A 130 1.97 -0.93 8.79
CA PHE A 130 0.64 -0.51 8.35
C PHE A 130 -0.43 -0.78 9.41
N ALA A 131 -0.45 -1.97 9.99
CA ALA A 131 -1.42 -2.34 11.00
C ALA A 131 -1.31 -1.47 12.26
N ARG A 132 -0.09 -1.17 12.71
CA ARG A 132 0.16 -0.31 13.88
C ARG A 132 -0.18 1.15 13.60
N LEU A 133 0.32 1.68 12.48
CA LEU A 133 0.04 3.04 12.03
C LEU A 133 -1.45 3.27 11.79
N GLY A 134 -2.12 2.33 11.13
CA GLY A 134 -3.56 2.39 10.84
C GLY A 134 -4.44 2.42 12.08
N GLN A 135 -3.97 1.90 13.20
CA GLN A 135 -4.61 2.02 14.51
C GLN A 135 -4.24 3.31 15.26
N SER A 136 -3.57 4.25 14.58
CA SER A 136 -2.99 5.47 15.17
C SER A 136 -2.01 5.22 16.33
N ARG A 137 -1.32 4.07 16.34
CA ARG A 137 -0.34 3.75 17.39
C ARG A 137 1.01 4.37 17.03
N SER A 138 1.52 5.23 17.91
CA SER A 138 2.76 5.98 17.69
C SER A 138 4.00 5.08 17.55
N ASP A 139 4.02 3.91 18.19
CA ASP A 139 5.11 2.94 18.04
C ASP A 139 5.22 2.39 16.60
N GLY A 140 4.12 2.46 15.82
CA GLY A 140 4.13 2.17 14.40
C GLY A 140 5.08 3.06 13.60
N LEU A 141 5.37 4.29 14.06
CA LEU A 141 6.34 5.17 13.43
C LEU A 141 7.78 4.63 13.58
N ALA A 142 8.12 4.06 14.74
CA ALA A 142 9.43 3.42 14.93
C ALA A 142 9.58 2.16 14.05
N VAL A 143 8.49 1.38 13.88
CA VAL A 143 8.48 0.24 12.96
C VAL A 143 8.63 0.72 11.51
N MET A 144 7.94 1.80 11.12
CA MET A 144 8.07 2.41 9.80
C MET A 144 9.52 2.79 9.48
N GLU A 145 10.21 3.48 10.40
CA GLU A 145 11.62 3.84 10.21
C GLU A 145 12.52 2.60 10.04
N ARG A 146 12.28 1.55 10.82
CA ARG A 146 13.01 0.28 10.67
C ARG A 146 12.77 -0.38 9.31
N VAL A 147 11.55 -0.31 8.80
CA VAL A 147 11.21 -0.83 7.46
C VAL A 147 11.94 -0.01 6.38
N LEU A 148 11.91 1.32 6.47
CA LEU A 148 12.61 2.19 5.53
C LEU A 148 14.13 1.94 5.52
N ALA A 149 14.72 1.67 6.69
CA ALA A 149 16.14 1.34 6.80
C ALA A 149 16.53 -0.01 6.17
N THR A 150 15.60 -0.97 6.06
CA THR A 150 15.90 -2.34 5.59
C THR A 150 15.39 -2.64 4.17
N ALA A 151 14.35 -1.93 3.71
CA ALA A 151 13.70 -2.18 2.42
C ALA A 151 14.14 -1.23 1.28
N ALA A 152 15.07 -0.30 1.54
CA ALA A 152 15.68 0.62 0.56
C ALA A 152 14.69 1.25 -0.44
N ASP A 153 13.71 1.99 0.07
CA ASP A 153 12.68 2.72 -0.71
C ASP A 153 11.91 1.87 -1.75
N HIS A 154 11.84 0.55 -1.58
CA HIS A 154 11.07 -0.32 -2.47
C HIS A 154 9.61 0.17 -2.59
N PRO A 155 9.08 0.45 -3.80
CA PRO A 155 7.82 1.18 -3.96
C PRO A 155 6.62 0.54 -3.24
N LYS A 156 6.45 -0.78 -3.31
CA LYS A 156 5.33 -1.45 -2.62
C LYS A 156 5.40 -1.32 -1.11
N THR A 157 6.60 -1.33 -0.54
CA THR A 157 6.82 -1.12 0.89
C THR A 157 6.42 0.31 1.27
N VAL A 158 6.88 1.30 0.49
CA VAL A 158 6.50 2.71 0.69
C VAL A 158 4.98 2.90 0.57
N HIS A 159 4.31 2.27 -0.39
CA HIS A 159 2.85 2.30 -0.50
C HIS A 159 2.13 1.69 0.71
N VAL A 160 2.65 0.61 1.29
CA VAL A 160 2.07 0.02 2.51
C VAL A 160 2.19 1.00 3.67
N LEU A 161 3.34 1.66 3.83
CA LEU A 161 3.56 2.67 4.87
C LEU A 161 2.68 3.90 4.65
N LEU A 162 2.63 4.45 3.44
CA LEU A 162 1.71 5.54 3.04
C LEU A 162 0.26 5.20 3.39
N HIS A 163 -0.14 3.95 3.16
CA HIS A 163 -1.48 3.50 3.49
C HIS A 163 -1.74 3.56 5.00
N GLY A 164 -0.77 3.10 5.79
CA GLY A 164 -0.85 3.04 7.24
C GLY A 164 -0.90 4.42 7.87
N VAL A 165 0.01 5.31 7.47
CA VAL A 165 0.07 6.70 7.99
C VAL A 165 -1.22 7.44 7.68
N TRP A 166 -1.74 7.35 6.47
CA TRP A 166 -3.01 8.00 6.11
C TRP A 166 -4.19 7.46 6.92
N LEU A 167 -4.26 6.14 7.12
CA LEU A 167 -5.33 5.51 7.88
C LEU A 167 -5.28 5.90 9.36
N GLY A 168 -4.08 6.06 9.92
CA GLY A 168 -3.81 6.51 11.28
C GLY A 168 -4.12 7.99 11.50
N GLY A 169 -5.39 8.38 11.44
CA GLY A 169 -5.83 9.78 11.48
C GLY A 169 -5.37 10.60 12.70
N LEU A 170 -5.00 9.94 13.80
CA LEU A 170 -4.56 10.58 15.05
C LEU A 170 -3.05 10.52 15.28
N LEU A 171 -2.26 10.08 14.29
CA LEU A 171 -0.81 10.05 14.42
C LEU A 171 -0.22 11.46 14.52
N PRO A 172 0.77 11.69 15.40
CA PRO A 172 1.52 12.95 15.43
C PRO A 172 2.35 13.10 14.15
N GLY A 173 2.42 14.32 13.61
CA GLY A 173 3.21 14.61 12.40
C GLY A 173 2.74 13.89 11.13
N ARG A 174 1.51 13.34 11.12
CA ARG A 174 0.97 12.51 10.03
C ARG A 174 1.12 13.14 8.64
N ALA A 175 0.83 14.44 8.53
CA ALA A 175 0.89 15.13 7.25
C ALA A 175 2.32 15.21 6.70
N ASP A 176 3.28 15.57 7.54
CA ASP A 176 4.70 15.64 7.15
C ASP A 176 5.24 14.25 6.80
N ALA A 177 4.88 13.23 7.59
CA ALA A 177 5.25 11.84 7.30
C ALA A 177 4.71 11.34 5.95
N LEU A 178 3.47 11.70 5.59
CA LEU A 178 2.91 11.37 4.27
C LEU A 178 3.70 12.01 3.14
N LEU A 179 4.05 13.30 3.26
CA LEU A 179 4.83 14.00 2.24
C LEU A 179 6.23 13.38 2.09
N ALA A 180 6.91 13.11 3.21
CA ALA A 180 8.23 12.49 3.20
C ALA A 180 8.21 11.08 2.57
N LEU A 181 7.14 10.31 2.77
CA LEU A 181 6.98 9.01 2.11
C LEU A 181 6.68 9.14 0.62
N VAL A 182 5.92 10.15 0.19
CA VAL A 182 5.67 10.42 -1.24
C VAL A 182 6.97 10.76 -1.96
N ASP A 183 7.84 11.56 -1.33
CA ASP A 183 9.14 11.96 -1.90
C ASP A 183 10.11 10.77 -2.10
N ARG A 184 9.85 9.63 -1.44
CA ARG A 184 10.61 8.38 -1.62
C ARG A 184 10.15 7.53 -2.80
N LEU A 185 8.98 7.81 -3.36
CA LEU A 185 8.50 7.09 -4.54
C LEU A 185 9.22 7.59 -5.80
N PRO A 186 9.28 6.78 -6.87
CA PRO A 186 9.82 7.23 -8.16
C PRO A 186 9.18 8.54 -8.62
N ASP A 187 10.02 9.50 -9.03
CA ASP A 187 9.63 10.84 -9.45
C ASP A 187 8.74 11.57 -8.43
N GLY A 188 8.93 11.31 -7.13
CA GLY A 188 8.10 11.89 -6.06
C GLY A 188 6.63 11.47 -6.15
N GLY A 189 6.35 10.32 -6.75
CA GLY A 189 5.02 9.79 -6.97
C GLY A 189 4.19 10.55 -8.01
N ASP A 190 4.81 11.34 -8.90
CA ASP A 190 4.08 12.20 -9.84
C ASP A 190 3.20 11.44 -10.85
N GLY A 191 3.63 10.25 -11.29
CA GLY A 191 2.84 9.35 -12.12
C GLY A 191 1.98 8.35 -11.34
N ASP A 192 1.88 8.47 -10.02
CA ASP A 192 1.17 7.52 -9.16
C ASP A 192 -0.11 8.13 -8.55
N PRO A 193 -1.30 7.72 -9.04
CA PRO A 193 -2.58 8.24 -8.55
C PRO A 193 -2.79 8.05 -7.04
N ILE A 194 -2.32 6.92 -6.50
CA ILE A 194 -2.49 6.61 -5.08
C ILE A 194 -1.58 7.49 -4.24
N ALA A 195 -0.32 7.70 -4.66
CA ALA A 195 0.60 8.60 -3.99
C ALA A 195 0.08 10.04 -4.00
N GLN A 196 -0.37 10.53 -5.16
CA GLN A 196 -0.93 11.87 -5.31
C GLN A 196 -2.19 12.08 -4.46
N PHE A 197 -3.06 11.07 -4.36
CA PHE A 197 -4.19 11.09 -3.44
C PHE A 197 -3.74 11.27 -1.97
N ARG A 198 -2.71 10.53 -1.53
CA ARG A 198 -2.18 10.67 -0.15
C ARG A 198 -1.49 12.01 0.07
N LYS A 199 -0.77 12.52 -0.95
CA LYS A 199 -0.18 13.86 -0.97
C LYS A 199 -1.25 14.94 -0.80
N ALA A 200 -2.36 14.84 -1.52
CA ALA A 200 -3.48 15.77 -1.40
C ALA A 200 -4.04 15.81 0.02
N SER A 201 -4.25 14.64 0.64
CA SER A 201 -4.71 14.55 2.03
C SER A 201 -3.76 15.20 3.03
N ALA A 202 -2.45 15.02 2.86
CA ALA A 202 -1.45 15.69 3.68
C ALA A 202 -1.46 17.22 3.49
N LEU A 203 -1.48 17.68 2.24
CA LEU A 203 -1.51 19.10 1.91
C LEU A 203 -2.76 19.79 2.44
N ARG A 204 -3.92 19.13 2.38
CA ARG A 204 -5.15 19.61 3.00
C ARG A 204 -5.00 19.77 4.51
N ALA A 205 -4.44 18.77 5.19
CA ALA A 205 -4.23 18.82 6.63
C ALA A 205 -3.30 19.97 7.05
N LEU A 206 -2.37 20.38 6.17
CA LEU A 206 -1.48 21.53 6.36
C LEU A 206 -2.09 22.87 5.88
N GLY A 207 -3.35 22.89 5.44
CA GLY A 207 -4.00 24.11 4.93
C GLY A 207 -3.49 24.58 3.55
N ARG A 208 -2.71 23.75 2.85
CA ARG A 208 -2.15 24.06 1.52
C ARG A 208 -3.14 23.68 0.42
N TYR A 209 -4.33 24.26 0.46
CA TYR A 209 -5.49 23.81 -0.31
C TYR A 209 -5.32 23.82 -1.83
N HIS A 210 -4.67 24.84 -2.40
CA HIS A 210 -4.42 24.89 -3.85
C HIS A 210 -3.50 23.76 -4.32
N HIS A 211 -2.46 23.46 -3.54
CA HIS A 211 -1.55 22.36 -3.85
C HIS A 211 -2.26 21.00 -3.67
N ALA A 212 -3.16 20.90 -2.69
CA ALA A 212 -3.97 19.70 -2.48
C ALA A 212 -4.90 19.45 -3.69
N HIS A 213 -5.57 20.47 -4.21
CA HIS A 213 -6.37 20.37 -5.44
C HIS A 213 -5.54 19.91 -6.64
N ALA A 214 -4.38 20.53 -6.88
CA ALA A 214 -3.49 20.16 -7.97
C ALA A 214 -3.02 18.68 -7.88
N ALA A 215 -2.79 18.18 -6.67
CA ALA A 215 -2.47 16.77 -6.45
C ALA A 215 -3.65 15.85 -6.80
N VAL A 216 -4.89 16.22 -6.47
CA VAL A 216 -6.09 15.47 -6.89
C VAL A 216 -6.25 15.47 -8.41
N GLU A 217 -6.08 16.61 -9.07
CA GLU A 217 -6.17 16.71 -10.54
C GLU A 217 -5.14 15.79 -11.21
N ARG A 218 -3.89 15.82 -10.73
CA ARG A 218 -2.84 14.91 -11.22
C ARG A 218 -3.19 13.45 -11.00
N ALA A 219 -3.72 13.11 -9.83
CA ALA A 219 -4.14 11.74 -9.54
C ALA A 219 -5.24 11.26 -10.49
N LEU A 220 -6.20 12.12 -10.83
CA LEU A 220 -7.28 11.81 -11.77
C LEU A 220 -6.76 11.61 -13.20
N GLU A 221 -5.79 12.42 -13.65
CA GLU A 221 -5.19 12.31 -14.98
C GLU A 221 -4.50 10.96 -15.20
N PHE A 222 -3.81 10.45 -14.18
CA PHE A 222 -3.08 9.18 -14.25
C PHE A 222 -3.90 7.96 -13.81
N LEU A 223 -5.14 8.14 -13.34
CA LEU A 223 -5.95 7.02 -12.85
C LEU A 223 -6.39 6.12 -14.02
N PRO A 224 -6.03 4.82 -14.03
CA PRO A 224 -6.47 3.94 -15.11
C PRO A 224 -7.98 3.77 -15.11
N PRO A 225 -8.61 3.58 -16.29
CA PRO A 225 -10.04 3.32 -16.38
C PRO A 225 -10.43 2.05 -15.59
N GLY A 226 -11.64 2.04 -15.03
CA GLY A 226 -12.15 0.90 -14.27
C GLY A 226 -11.84 0.90 -12.76
N HIS A 227 -10.98 1.80 -12.28
CA HIS A 227 -10.70 1.96 -10.85
C HIS A 227 -11.75 2.81 -10.12
N LEU A 228 -13.04 2.41 -10.21
CA LEU A 228 -14.16 3.19 -9.70
C LEU A 228 -14.05 3.53 -8.21
N ALA A 229 -13.62 2.58 -7.37
CA ALA A 229 -13.45 2.83 -5.94
C ALA A 229 -12.43 3.94 -5.65
N VAL A 230 -11.29 3.94 -6.38
CA VAL A 230 -10.25 4.97 -6.24
C VAL A 230 -10.74 6.32 -6.75
N HIS A 231 -11.48 6.32 -7.86
CA HIS A 231 -12.10 7.54 -8.38
C HIS A 231 -13.07 8.15 -7.35
N THR A 232 -13.91 7.33 -6.71
CA THR A 232 -14.81 7.79 -5.64
C THR A 232 -14.04 8.39 -4.46
N ASP A 233 -12.92 7.79 -4.06
CA ASP A 233 -12.07 8.31 -2.99
C ASP A 233 -11.44 9.66 -3.36
N LEU A 234 -11.00 9.83 -4.60
CA LEU A 234 -10.46 11.10 -5.13
C LEU A 234 -11.51 12.21 -5.13
N VAL A 235 -12.73 11.91 -5.60
CA VAL A 235 -13.85 12.87 -5.57
C VAL A 235 -14.20 13.26 -4.14
N ARG A 236 -14.18 12.30 -3.20
CA ARG A 236 -14.41 12.58 -1.78
C ARG A 236 -13.33 13.50 -1.21
N GLU A 237 -12.07 13.24 -1.52
CA GLU A 237 -10.97 14.09 -1.06
C GLU A 237 -11.04 15.49 -1.67
N HIS A 238 -11.38 15.63 -2.95
CA HIS A 238 -11.66 16.92 -3.57
C HIS A 238 -12.71 17.72 -2.78
N ALA A 239 -13.84 17.09 -2.46
CA ALA A 239 -14.90 17.72 -1.68
C ALA A 239 -14.44 18.14 -0.28
N LEU A 240 -13.61 17.32 0.39
CA LEU A 240 -13.03 17.64 1.69
C LEU A 240 -12.07 18.84 1.62
N ILE A 241 -11.28 18.96 0.54
CA ILE A 241 -10.38 20.11 0.33
C ILE A 241 -11.21 21.39 0.17
N THR A 242 -12.23 21.37 -0.69
CA THR A 242 -13.11 22.52 -0.90
C THR A 242 -13.83 22.94 0.38
N ALA A 243 -14.37 21.98 1.13
CA ALA A 243 -15.04 22.26 2.40
C ALA A 243 -14.09 22.89 3.43
N ALA A 244 -12.88 22.33 3.59
CA ALA A 244 -11.88 22.86 4.53
C ALA A 244 -11.40 24.27 4.14
N TYR A 245 -11.21 24.53 2.85
CA TYR A 245 -10.89 25.85 2.32
C TYR A 245 -11.98 26.87 2.66
N ASN A 246 -13.25 26.56 2.34
CA ASN A 246 -14.38 27.44 2.58
C ASN A 246 -14.55 27.77 4.08
N LEU A 247 -14.43 26.76 4.95
CA LEU A 247 -14.47 26.96 6.40
C LEU A 247 -13.36 27.90 6.88
N THR A 248 -12.15 27.76 6.34
CA THR A 248 -11.02 28.64 6.67
C THR A 248 -11.29 30.08 6.22
N GLN A 249 -11.86 30.28 5.03
CA GLN A 249 -12.22 31.61 4.53
C GLN A 249 -13.30 32.27 5.40
N LEU A 250 -14.36 31.53 5.76
CA LEU A 250 -15.41 32.03 6.65
C LEU A 250 -14.86 32.43 8.03
N ALA A 251 -13.97 31.60 8.59
CA ALA A 251 -13.31 31.91 9.87
C ALA A 251 -12.44 33.18 9.77
N HIS A 252 -11.77 33.39 8.63
CA HIS A 252 -10.98 34.60 8.39
C HIS A 252 -11.86 35.85 8.23
N GLN A 253 -12.97 35.75 7.50
CA GLN A 253 -13.94 36.83 7.32
C GLN A 253 -14.55 37.28 8.66
N ARG A 254 -14.94 36.33 9.53
CA ARG A 254 -15.48 36.65 10.86
C ARG A 254 -14.46 37.29 11.82
N ARG A 255 -13.17 37.18 11.55
CA ARG A 255 -12.10 37.78 12.37
C ARG A 255 -11.71 39.19 11.93
N LYS A 256 -12.13 39.65 10.74
CA LYS A 256 -11.97 41.06 10.36
C LYS A 256 -13.10 41.86 11.02
N PRO A 257 -12.82 42.87 11.88
CA PRO A 257 -13.85 43.79 12.33
C PRO A 257 -14.38 44.57 11.11
N ASP A 258 -15.66 44.95 11.14
CA ASP A 258 -16.21 45.88 10.16
C ASP A 258 -15.35 47.15 10.12
N PRO A 259 -14.94 47.63 8.93
CA PRO A 259 -14.33 48.95 8.83
C PRO A 259 -15.37 49.99 9.26
N GLN A 260 -15.12 50.66 10.38
CA GLN A 260 -15.85 51.85 10.81
C GLN A 260 -15.60 53.01 9.85
#